data_AF-A0A3B4YXD9-F1
#
_entry.id   AF-A0A3B4YXD9-F1
#
_cell.length_a   1.000
_cell.length_b   1.000
_cell.length_c   1.000
_cell.angle_alpha   90.00
_cell.angle_beta   90.00
_cell.angle_gamma   90.00
#
_symmetry.space_group_name_H-M   'P 1'
#
loop_
_entity.id
_entity.type
_entity.pdbx_description
1 polymer ?
#
loop_
_entity_poly.entity_id
_entity_poly.type
_entity_poly.pdbx_seq_one_letter_code
_entity_poly.pdbx_strand_id
1 'polypeptide(L)'
;MDETSPLVSPLRDSGDFSYCPTEPTSPRGAFGGTPGSVVRIPAGSPGRSRERQPLLDRDRGSSPREPHRNEFPEDPEFREIIRKAERAIEEGIYPERIYQGSSGSYFVKDSQGVVYLASETFNYSAIDRVKSRGKRLALEKVPKVGQRFHRIGLPPKVGSFQLFVDGYKDADFWLRRFEAEPLPENTNRQLQLQFERLVVLDYIIRNTDRGNDNWLLKYDCPMDPVGNRDTDWVVVKDPIIKLAAIDNGLAFPLKHPDSWRAYPFYWAWLSQAKVPFSQEIRELVLPKLSDPNFIKDLEEDLYELFKKDPGFDRGQFHRQVAVMRGQILNLCQALKDGKTPLQLVQMPPVIVETARAPQRANSESYTQSFQSRRPFFTWW
;
A
#
# COMPACT_ATOMS: atom_id res chain seq x y z
N MET A 1 -46.35 -44.81 13.75
CA MET A 1 -47.04 -44.54 12.46
C MET A 1 -46.14 -43.64 11.64
N ASP A 2 -44.91 -44.05 11.33
CA ASP A 2 -44.48 -45.23 10.55
C ASP A 2 -44.49 -44.92 9.05
N GLU A 3 -43.39 -44.36 8.56
CA GLU A 3 -42.89 -44.68 7.23
C GLU A 3 -41.40 -45.03 7.33
N THR A 4 -41.15 -46.31 7.53
CA THR A 4 -39.83 -46.93 7.28
C THR A 4 -39.72 -47.24 5.79
N SER A 5 -38.60 -46.89 5.16
CA SER A 5 -38.20 -47.48 3.88
C SER A 5 -36.67 -47.69 3.82
N PRO A 6 -36.18 -48.68 3.06
CA PRO A 6 -34.94 -49.37 3.41
C PRO A 6 -33.76 -49.09 2.46
N LEU A 7 -32.60 -49.59 2.89
CA LEU A 7 -31.33 -49.56 2.17
C LEU A 7 -31.24 -50.58 1.00
N VAL A 8 -30.22 -50.38 0.15
CA VAL A 8 -29.33 -51.41 -0.49
C VAL A 8 -29.30 -51.49 -2.05
N SER A 9 -28.10 -51.22 -2.59
CA SER A 9 -27.46 -51.78 -3.82
C SER A 9 -27.82 -51.27 -5.23
N PRO A 10 -26.96 -51.52 -6.27
CA PRO A 10 -25.69 -52.28 -6.26
C PRO A 10 -24.44 -51.60 -6.87
N LEU A 11 -23.27 -52.18 -6.57
CA LEU A 11 -22.00 -52.08 -7.32
C LEU A 11 -21.97 -53.07 -8.49
N ARG A 12 -21.42 -52.67 -9.65
CA ARG A 12 -20.78 -53.49 -10.72
C ARG A 12 -20.42 -52.57 -11.91
N ASP A 13 -19.48 -52.87 -12.81
CA ASP A 13 -18.10 -53.39 -12.69
C ASP A 13 -17.37 -53.20 -14.04
N SER A 14 -16.04 -53.09 -14.04
CA SER A 14 -15.08 -53.31 -15.15
C SER A 14 -15.16 -52.48 -16.46
N GLY A 15 -13.98 -52.15 -17.03
CA GLY A 15 -13.87 -51.45 -18.32
C GLY A 15 -12.45 -51.06 -18.75
N ASP A 16 -11.46 -51.94 -18.58
CA ASP A 16 -10.09 -51.71 -19.08
C ASP A 16 -10.03 -51.65 -20.61
N PHE A 17 -9.33 -50.67 -21.19
CA PHE A 17 -8.71 -50.79 -22.51
C PHE A 17 -7.40 -50.01 -22.59
N SER A 18 -6.31 -50.74 -22.78
CA SER A 18 -4.96 -50.24 -23.05
C SER A 18 -4.74 -50.08 -24.55
N TYR A 19 -4.06 -49.00 -25.01
CA TYR A 19 -3.16 -49.07 -26.17
C TYR A 19 -2.24 -47.85 -26.34
N CYS A 20 -1.00 -48.15 -26.73
CA CYS A 20 0.00 -47.35 -27.45
C CYS A 20 0.74 -48.38 -28.37
N PRO A 21 1.53 -48.02 -29.42
CA PRO A 21 2.13 -46.72 -29.75
C PRO A 21 2.15 -46.39 -31.28
N THR A 22 3.06 -45.49 -31.69
CA THR A 22 3.76 -45.33 -33.00
C THR A 22 3.36 -44.22 -34.00
N GLU A 23 4.41 -43.60 -34.57
CA GLU A 23 4.42 -42.59 -35.63
C GLU A 23 4.15 -43.19 -37.03
N PRO A 24 3.98 -42.36 -38.07
CA PRO A 24 5.01 -42.39 -39.12
C PRO A 24 5.40 -41.03 -39.75
N THR A 25 6.41 -41.13 -40.63
CA THR A 25 7.29 -40.08 -41.17
C THR A 25 6.86 -39.36 -42.46
N SER A 26 7.62 -38.30 -42.80
CA SER A 26 7.56 -37.41 -43.98
C SER A 26 7.70 -38.05 -45.38
N PRO A 27 7.52 -37.24 -46.46
CA PRO A 27 8.17 -37.43 -47.76
C PRO A 27 9.32 -36.41 -48.05
N ARG A 28 10.17 -36.71 -49.05
CA ARG A 28 11.45 -36.04 -49.40
C ARG A 28 11.45 -35.35 -50.78
N GLY A 29 12.39 -34.41 -51.00
CA GLY A 29 13.00 -34.09 -52.30
C GLY A 29 13.26 -32.58 -52.52
N ALA A 30 14.36 -32.08 -53.11
CA ALA A 30 15.52 -32.71 -53.79
C ALA A 30 16.83 -31.85 -53.67
N PHE A 31 17.91 -32.26 -54.36
CA PHE A 31 19.32 -31.84 -54.16
C PHE A 31 19.83 -30.70 -55.07
N GLY A 32 20.95 -30.05 -54.66
CA GLY A 32 22.09 -29.78 -55.57
C GLY A 32 22.89 -28.47 -55.41
N GLY A 33 24.23 -28.57 -55.22
CA GLY A 33 25.20 -27.55 -55.69
C GLY A 33 26.10 -26.82 -54.67
N THR A 34 27.42 -27.02 -54.78
CA THR A 34 28.53 -26.22 -54.18
C THR A 34 29.67 -26.16 -55.21
N PRO A 35 30.50 -25.09 -55.34
CA PRO A 35 31.69 -24.95 -54.48
C PRO A 35 32.31 -23.54 -54.28
N GLY A 36 33.15 -23.40 -53.24
CA GLY A 36 34.51 -22.79 -53.41
C GLY A 36 34.79 -21.36 -52.92
N SER A 37 35.34 -21.21 -51.70
CA SER A 37 36.52 -20.36 -51.41
C SER A 37 37.03 -20.62 -49.98
N VAL A 38 38.35 -20.58 -49.76
CA VAL A 38 39.01 -20.88 -48.46
C VAL A 38 40.18 -19.93 -48.20
N VAL A 39 40.22 -19.28 -47.03
CA VAL A 39 41.45 -18.77 -46.41
C VAL A 39 41.39 -19.00 -44.89
N ARG A 40 42.51 -19.48 -44.30
CA ARG A 40 42.70 -19.77 -42.86
C ARG A 40 43.49 -18.65 -42.15
N ILE A 41 43.36 -18.49 -40.83
CA ILE A 41 44.44 -18.25 -39.82
C ILE A 41 43.92 -18.72 -38.42
N PRO A 42 44.75 -19.19 -37.45
CA PRO A 42 44.32 -20.23 -36.48
C PRO A 42 44.47 -19.93 -34.97
N ALA A 43 43.98 -20.90 -34.16
CA ALA A 43 44.44 -21.35 -32.84
C ALA A 43 44.27 -20.49 -31.57
N GLY A 44 43.48 -21.02 -30.60
CA GLY A 44 43.44 -20.58 -29.20
C GLY A 44 42.37 -21.29 -28.36
N SER A 45 42.77 -22.20 -27.47
CA SER A 45 41.92 -22.96 -26.53
C SER A 45 42.60 -23.03 -25.15
N PRO A 46 41.95 -23.43 -24.03
CA PRO A 46 40.52 -23.42 -23.70
C PRO A 46 40.19 -22.80 -22.31
N GLY A 47 38.91 -22.45 -22.11
CA GLY A 47 38.13 -22.61 -20.86
C GLY A 47 38.63 -22.08 -19.49
N ARG A 48 37.85 -21.16 -18.89
CA ARG A 48 37.40 -21.29 -17.48
C ARG A 48 36.22 -20.37 -17.15
N SER A 49 35.16 -20.94 -16.59
CA SER A 49 34.06 -20.17 -15.97
C SER A 49 34.58 -19.33 -14.80
N ARG A 50 34.21 -18.05 -14.75
CA ARG A 50 34.27 -17.25 -13.52
C ARG A 50 33.15 -16.23 -13.45
N GLU A 51 32.07 -16.68 -12.84
CA GLU A 51 31.07 -15.82 -12.21
C GLU A 51 31.74 -14.96 -11.09
N ARG A 52 31.14 -13.82 -10.74
CA ARG A 52 31.39 -12.99 -9.54
C ARG A 52 32.71 -12.20 -9.46
N GLN A 53 32.68 -10.97 -9.97
CA GLN A 53 33.25 -9.80 -9.28
C GLN A 53 32.31 -8.59 -9.48
N PRO A 54 31.85 -7.90 -8.42
CA PRO A 54 31.21 -6.60 -8.59
C PRO A 54 32.28 -5.55 -8.89
N LEU A 55 32.11 -4.76 -9.95
CA LEU A 55 32.94 -3.57 -10.14
C LEU A 55 32.69 -2.63 -8.97
N LEU A 56 33.77 -2.23 -8.29
CA LEU A 56 33.73 -1.12 -7.36
C LEU A 56 33.54 0.16 -8.16
N ASP A 57 32.39 0.83 -7.97
CA ASP A 57 32.21 2.19 -8.45
C ASP A 57 33.34 3.07 -7.89
N ARG A 58 34.18 3.56 -8.81
CA ARG A 58 35.19 4.57 -8.48
C ARG A 58 34.47 5.88 -8.27
N ASP A 59 34.22 6.19 -7.00
CA ASP A 59 33.71 7.46 -6.48
C ASP A 59 34.43 8.64 -7.15
N ARG A 60 33.81 9.19 -8.21
CA ARG A 60 34.22 10.41 -8.87
C ARG A 60 33.36 11.52 -8.30
N GLY A 61 34.04 12.47 -7.65
CA GLY A 61 33.46 13.54 -6.85
C GLY A 61 32.18 14.11 -7.45
N SER A 62 31.07 13.74 -6.84
CA SER A 62 29.75 14.32 -7.05
C SER A 62 29.34 14.96 -5.73
N SER A 63 28.87 16.21 -5.81
CA SER A 63 28.29 17.10 -4.79
C SER A 63 28.19 16.58 -3.35
N PRO A 64 28.53 17.37 -2.31
CA PRO A 64 28.26 16.98 -0.93
C PRO A 64 26.74 16.78 -0.79
N ARG A 65 26.32 15.51 -0.71
CA ARG A 65 24.94 15.16 -0.38
C ARG A 65 24.68 15.77 0.98
N GLU A 66 23.74 16.71 1.04
CA GLU A 66 23.36 17.34 2.29
C GLU A 66 23.06 16.25 3.33
N PRO A 67 23.45 16.47 4.61
CA PRO A 67 23.10 15.52 5.64
C PRO A 67 21.58 15.34 5.62
N HIS A 68 21.12 14.09 5.45
CA HIS A 68 19.69 13.75 5.44
C HIS A 68 19.08 14.18 6.77
N ARG A 69 18.56 15.41 6.82
CA ARG A 69 17.88 15.97 7.98
C ARG A 69 16.39 15.84 7.76
N ASN A 70 15.72 15.32 8.78
CA ASN A 70 14.28 15.16 8.80
C ASN A 70 13.63 16.50 9.18
N GLU A 71 13.73 17.46 8.27
CA GLU A 71 13.17 18.81 8.42
C GLU A 71 11.78 18.89 7.80
N PHE A 72 10.77 19.09 8.65
CA PHE A 72 9.38 19.35 8.30
C PHE A 72 8.99 20.72 8.87
N PRO A 73 9.15 21.83 8.12
CA PRO A 73 8.74 23.16 8.57
C PRO A 73 7.21 23.31 8.63
N GLU A 74 6.48 22.62 7.75
CA GLU A 74 5.02 22.57 7.69
C GLU A 74 4.36 21.81 8.85
N ASP A 75 5.04 20.82 9.42
CA ASP A 75 4.56 20.05 10.59
C ASP A 75 5.62 20.02 11.72
N PRO A 76 5.62 21.05 12.59
CA PRO A 76 6.51 21.11 13.75
C PRO A 76 6.29 20.00 14.78
N GLU A 77 5.09 19.42 14.86
CA GLU A 77 4.74 18.39 15.84
C GLU A 77 5.30 17.03 15.39
N PHE A 78 5.05 16.64 14.14
CA PHE A 78 5.65 15.46 13.52
C PHE A 78 7.18 15.52 13.59
N ARG A 79 7.79 16.68 13.28
CA ARG A 79 9.23 16.88 13.41
C ARG A 79 9.77 16.62 14.83
N GLU A 80 9.04 17.01 15.87
CA GLU A 80 9.47 16.73 17.25
C GLU A 80 9.32 15.25 17.61
N ILE A 81 8.32 14.55 17.07
CA ILE A 81 8.20 13.09 17.20
C ILE A 81 9.39 12.37 16.53
N ILE A 82 9.80 12.80 15.33
CA ILE A 82 11.00 12.27 14.68
C ILE A 82 12.25 12.52 15.55
N ARG A 83 12.41 13.71 16.13
CA ARG A 83 13.53 14.01 17.05
C ARG A 83 13.50 13.21 18.34
N LYS A 84 12.32 12.83 18.84
CA LYS A 84 12.20 11.89 19.97
C LYS A 84 12.68 10.48 19.58
N ALA A 85 12.31 10.02 18.39
CA ALA A 85 12.77 8.74 17.84
C ALA A 85 14.29 8.71 17.62
N GLU A 86 14.85 9.78 17.05
CA GLU A 86 16.29 9.92 16.82
C GLU A 86 17.07 9.90 18.15
N ARG A 87 16.65 10.67 19.16
CA ARG A 87 17.25 10.64 20.50
C ARG A 87 17.17 9.27 21.16
N ALA A 88 16.03 8.58 21.07
CA ALA A 88 15.88 7.24 21.64
C ALA A 88 16.88 6.25 21.02
N ILE A 89 17.12 6.32 19.71
CA ILE A 89 18.13 5.52 19.01
C ILE A 89 19.55 5.87 19.48
N GLU A 90 19.86 7.15 19.71
CA GLU A 90 21.14 7.60 20.28
C GLU A 90 21.35 7.11 21.72
N GLU A 91 20.28 7.04 22.52
CA GLU A 91 20.25 6.49 23.88
C GLU A 91 20.28 4.94 23.92
N GLY A 92 20.27 4.28 22.76
CA GLY A 92 20.32 2.81 22.64
C GLY A 92 18.97 2.10 22.77
N ILE A 93 17.86 2.86 22.79
CA ILE A 93 16.49 2.33 22.75
C ILE A 93 16.14 2.07 21.28
N TYR A 94 16.47 0.87 20.81
CA TYR A 94 16.26 0.49 19.41
C TYR A 94 14.81 0.07 19.14
N PRO A 95 14.18 0.61 18.08
CA PRO A 95 12.86 0.19 17.63
C PRO A 95 12.77 -1.30 17.24
N GLU A 96 11.63 -1.94 17.46
CA GLU A 96 11.47 -3.41 17.41
C GLU A 96 10.69 -3.88 16.17
N ARG A 97 11.06 -5.04 15.60
CA ARG A 97 10.35 -5.59 14.43
C ARG A 97 8.97 -6.12 14.81
N ILE A 98 7.96 -5.84 13.98
CA ILE A 98 6.63 -6.42 14.11
C ILE A 98 6.68 -7.89 13.67
N TYR A 99 6.46 -8.83 14.61
CA TYR A 99 6.60 -10.28 14.34
C TYR A 99 5.47 -10.87 13.49
N GLN A 100 4.24 -10.37 13.66
CA GLN A 100 3.05 -10.83 12.93
C GLN A 100 2.81 -10.07 11.61
N GLY A 101 3.59 -9.01 11.34
CA GLY A 101 3.46 -8.19 10.14
C GLY A 101 4.45 -8.55 9.03
N SER A 102 4.44 -7.76 7.96
CA SER A 102 5.42 -7.89 6.87
C SER A 102 6.86 -7.75 7.38
N SER A 103 7.82 -8.34 6.66
CA SER A 103 9.24 -8.40 7.11
C SER A 103 9.98 -7.04 7.10
N GLY A 104 9.27 -5.95 6.78
CA GLY A 104 9.79 -4.59 6.68
C GLY A 104 9.30 -3.59 7.74
N SER A 105 8.41 -3.97 8.66
CA SER A 105 7.77 -3.03 9.61
C SER A 105 8.32 -3.11 11.04
N TYR A 106 8.46 -1.95 11.70
CA TYR A 106 9.15 -1.80 13.00
C TYR A 106 8.55 -0.71 13.88
N PHE A 107 8.26 -1.01 15.15
CA PHE A 107 7.82 -0.10 16.21
C PHE A 107 8.96 0.76 16.77
N VAL A 108 9.00 2.07 16.46
CA VAL A 108 9.82 3.06 17.20
C VAL A 108 9.42 3.12 18.64
N LYS A 109 10.36 3.54 19.47
CA LYS A 109 10.14 3.94 20.85
C LYS A 109 10.75 5.33 21.01
N ASP A 110 10.13 6.19 21.81
CA ASP A 110 10.83 7.36 22.36
C ASP A 110 11.69 6.96 23.58
N SER A 111 12.33 7.94 24.23
CA SER A 111 13.16 7.72 25.41
C SER A 111 12.39 7.22 26.64
N GLN A 112 11.06 7.22 26.62
CA GLN A 112 10.19 6.66 27.66
C GLN A 112 9.61 5.28 27.25
N GLY A 113 9.91 4.79 26.04
CA GLY A 113 9.39 3.53 25.51
C GLY A 113 8.08 3.66 24.72
N VAL A 114 7.55 4.87 24.51
CA VAL A 114 6.27 5.12 23.83
C VAL A 114 6.41 4.89 22.32
N VAL A 115 5.46 4.18 21.71
CA VAL A 115 5.63 3.61 20.37
C VAL A 115 5.36 4.59 19.21
N TYR A 116 6.17 4.50 18.15
CA TYR A 116 5.95 5.06 16.78
C TYR A 116 6.44 4.03 15.72
N LEU A 117 7.06 4.39 14.57
CA LEU A 117 7.67 3.42 13.62
C LEU A 117 9.10 3.81 13.10
N ALA A 118 10.01 2.85 12.75
CA ALA A 118 11.36 2.95 12.07
C ALA A 118 12.74 2.85 12.87
N SER A 119 13.65 1.88 12.55
CA SER A 119 14.75 1.37 13.44
C SER A 119 16.23 1.24 12.98
N GLU A 120 17.17 1.20 13.95
CA GLU A 120 18.43 0.41 13.97
C GLU A 120 18.29 -1.10 13.56
N THR A 121 17.21 -1.77 13.98
CA THR A 121 16.95 -3.21 13.72
C THR A 121 16.61 -3.54 12.27
N PHE A 122 16.58 -2.53 11.40
CA PHE A 122 16.39 -2.70 9.95
C PHE A 122 17.32 -3.78 9.36
N ASN A 123 16.80 -4.49 8.35
CA ASN A 123 17.54 -5.54 7.67
C ASN A 123 18.70 -4.99 6.82
N TYR A 124 19.86 -4.76 7.44
CA TYR A 124 21.10 -4.33 6.77
C TYR A 124 21.94 -5.52 6.30
N SER A 125 22.62 -5.34 5.17
CA SER A 125 23.54 -6.34 4.61
C SER A 125 24.69 -6.65 5.58
N ALA A 126 25.27 -7.85 5.45
CA ALA A 126 26.46 -8.22 6.23
C ALA A 126 27.64 -7.26 5.99
N ILE A 127 27.74 -6.70 4.79
CA ILE A 127 28.79 -5.75 4.41
C ILE A 127 28.64 -4.43 5.18
N ASP A 128 27.42 -3.91 5.31
CA ASP A 128 27.16 -2.64 6.01
C ASP A 128 27.39 -2.78 7.52
N ARG A 129 26.99 -3.91 8.11
CA ARG A 129 27.25 -4.24 9.52
C ARG A 129 28.75 -4.37 9.82
N VAL A 130 29.56 -4.89 8.88
CA VAL A 130 31.02 -4.95 9.04
C VAL A 130 31.66 -3.57 8.85
N LYS A 131 31.21 -2.79 7.86
CA LYS A 131 31.70 -1.42 7.63
C LYS A 131 31.42 -0.48 8.82
N SER A 132 30.24 -0.53 9.42
CA SER A 132 29.90 0.32 10.57
C SER A 132 30.77 0.00 11.81
N ARG A 133 30.92 -1.30 12.12
CA ARG A 133 31.82 -1.79 13.19
C ARG A 133 33.27 -1.37 12.96
N GLY A 134 33.78 -1.52 11.73
CA GLY A 134 35.15 -1.13 11.37
C GLY A 134 35.41 0.37 11.55
N LYS A 135 34.46 1.22 11.14
CA LYS A 135 34.55 2.69 11.34
C LYS A 135 34.52 3.08 12.82
N ARG A 136 33.62 2.47 13.61
CA ARG A 136 33.53 2.74 15.06
C ARG A 136 34.83 2.35 15.79
N LEU A 137 35.36 1.17 15.50
CA LEU A 137 36.64 0.70 16.07
C LEU A 137 37.83 1.59 15.64
N ALA A 138 37.82 2.10 14.41
CA ALA A 138 38.86 3.02 13.93
C ALA A 138 38.76 4.42 14.57
N LEU A 139 37.56 4.89 14.91
CA LEU A 139 37.36 6.11 15.71
C LEU A 139 37.87 5.92 17.15
N GLU A 140 37.49 4.82 17.80
CA GLU A 140 37.91 4.47 19.17
C GLU A 140 39.43 4.30 19.29
N LYS A 141 40.08 3.62 18.33
CA LYS A 141 41.52 3.29 18.40
C LYS A 141 42.43 4.35 17.78
N VAL A 142 41.98 5.12 16.79
CA VAL A 142 42.80 6.13 16.11
C VAL A 142 41.96 7.37 15.79
N PRO A 143 41.76 8.29 16.76
CA PRO A 143 40.89 9.47 16.60
C PRO A 143 41.21 10.33 15.36
N LYS A 144 42.49 10.43 14.98
CA LYS A 144 42.96 11.15 13.77
C LYS A 144 42.49 10.53 12.45
N VAL A 145 42.15 9.25 12.44
CA VAL A 145 41.52 8.55 11.30
C VAL A 145 39.99 8.64 11.41
N GLY A 146 39.45 8.53 12.64
CA GLY A 146 38.04 8.72 12.93
C GLY A 146 37.46 10.04 12.43
N GLN A 147 38.19 11.16 12.61
CA GLN A 147 37.81 12.50 12.13
C GLN A 147 37.66 12.60 10.60
N ARG A 148 38.15 11.63 9.81
CA ARG A 148 37.96 11.58 8.35
C ARG A 148 36.67 10.87 7.93
N PHE A 149 35.96 10.22 8.86
CA PHE A 149 34.68 9.60 8.57
C PHE A 149 33.53 10.61 8.68
N HIS A 150 33.06 11.08 7.53
CA HIS A 150 31.83 11.88 7.40
C HIS A 150 30.55 11.18 7.94
N ARG A 151 30.62 9.88 8.28
CA ARG A 151 29.55 9.10 8.92
C ARG A 151 30.12 7.90 9.68
N ILE A 152 29.80 7.81 10.97
CA ILE A 152 29.97 6.67 11.87
C ILE A 152 28.57 6.05 12.08
N GLY A 153 28.48 4.72 12.24
CA GLY A 153 27.19 4.01 12.33
C GLY A 153 26.74 3.34 11.02
N LEU A 154 25.52 2.80 11.02
CA LEU A 154 24.87 2.21 9.84
C LEU A 154 24.36 3.30 8.88
N PRO A 155 24.18 3.01 7.58
CA PRO A 155 23.50 3.94 6.68
C PRO A 155 22.02 4.02 7.07
N PRO A 156 21.39 5.22 7.15
CA PRO A 156 19.95 5.31 7.38
C PRO A 156 19.21 4.74 6.17
N LYS A 157 17.97 4.30 6.40
CA LYS A 157 17.05 3.94 5.32
C LYS A 157 15.96 4.98 5.19
N VAL A 158 15.63 5.32 3.95
CA VAL A 158 14.38 5.99 3.62
C VAL A 158 13.24 4.98 3.77
N GLY A 159 12.10 5.43 4.28
CA GLY A 159 10.89 4.65 4.48
C GLY A 159 9.77 5.53 4.99
N SER A 160 8.55 4.99 5.07
CA SER A 160 7.43 5.67 5.72
C SER A 160 7.59 5.67 7.24
N PHE A 161 7.38 6.82 7.86
CA PHE A 161 7.21 6.96 9.31
C PHE A 161 5.75 7.34 9.55
N GLN A 162 4.98 6.45 10.15
CA GLN A 162 3.57 6.68 10.49
C GLN A 162 3.44 6.78 12.01
N LEU A 163 2.60 7.72 12.46
CA LEU A 163 2.30 7.89 13.89
C LEU A 163 1.49 6.70 14.41
N PHE A 164 1.86 6.21 15.59
CA PHE A 164 1.12 5.18 16.30
C PHE A 164 -0.17 5.76 16.89
N VAL A 165 -1.23 4.95 16.94
CA VAL A 165 -2.54 5.35 17.46
C VAL A 165 -2.98 4.42 18.60
N ASP A 166 -3.11 4.96 19.80
CA ASP A 166 -3.35 4.18 21.02
C ASP A 166 -4.84 3.89 21.30
N GLY A 167 -5.12 2.70 21.84
CA GLY A 167 -6.46 2.22 22.19
C GLY A 167 -7.34 1.79 21.02
N TYR A 168 -6.77 1.65 19.83
CA TYR A 168 -7.46 1.14 18.63
C TYR A 168 -7.40 -0.39 18.56
N LYS A 169 -8.38 -1.00 17.88
CA LYS A 169 -8.40 -2.43 17.51
C LYS A 169 -8.92 -2.59 16.09
N ASP A 170 -8.62 -3.72 15.47
CA ASP A 170 -9.10 -4.14 14.15
C ASP A 170 -10.60 -3.88 14.01
N ALA A 171 -11.04 -3.36 12.87
CA ALA A 171 -12.45 -3.04 12.67
C ALA A 171 -13.33 -4.30 12.73
N ASP A 172 -12.86 -5.44 12.22
CA ASP A 172 -13.57 -6.73 12.30
C ASP A 172 -13.92 -7.14 13.76
N PHE A 173 -13.03 -6.87 14.73
CA PHE A 173 -13.30 -7.11 16.15
C PHE A 173 -14.49 -6.30 16.67
N TRP A 174 -14.59 -5.04 16.26
CA TRP A 174 -15.67 -4.14 16.70
C TRP A 174 -16.96 -4.35 15.91
N LEU A 175 -16.88 -4.58 14.60
CA LEU A 175 -18.05 -4.83 13.75
C LEU A 175 -18.83 -6.07 14.21
N ARG A 176 -18.15 -7.19 14.52
CA ARG A 176 -18.78 -8.38 15.10
C ARG A 176 -19.47 -8.12 16.43
N ARG A 177 -18.93 -7.20 17.24
CA ARG A 177 -19.58 -6.78 18.49
C ARG A 177 -20.83 -5.95 18.22
N PHE A 178 -20.78 -5.04 17.25
CA PHE A 178 -21.93 -4.20 16.88
C PHE A 178 -23.05 -4.98 16.16
N GLU A 179 -22.77 -6.16 15.60
CA GLU A 179 -23.80 -7.10 15.12
C GLU A 179 -24.59 -7.76 16.28
N ALA A 180 -23.93 -8.02 17.41
CA ALA A 180 -24.55 -8.61 18.61
C ALA A 180 -25.19 -7.55 19.53
N GLU A 181 -24.52 -6.41 19.70
CA GLU A 181 -24.92 -5.28 20.53
C GLU A 181 -24.90 -3.99 19.67
N PRO A 182 -26.00 -3.67 18.97
CA PRO A 182 -26.07 -2.50 18.10
C PRO A 182 -25.72 -1.19 18.82
N LEU A 183 -24.92 -0.35 18.17
CA LEU A 183 -24.54 0.96 18.68
C LEU A 183 -25.75 1.88 18.87
N PRO A 184 -25.76 2.76 19.89
CA PRO A 184 -26.71 3.86 19.97
C PRO A 184 -26.66 4.72 18.70
N GLU A 185 -27.83 5.20 18.24
CA GLU A 185 -27.97 5.86 16.93
C GLU A 185 -26.98 7.02 16.72
N ASN A 186 -26.74 7.84 17.75
CA ASN A 186 -25.77 8.94 17.70
C ASN A 186 -24.32 8.45 17.44
N THR A 187 -23.92 7.33 18.02
CA THR A 187 -22.60 6.71 17.82
C THR A 187 -22.55 5.97 16.49
N ASN A 188 -23.61 5.29 16.08
CA ASN A 188 -23.72 4.65 14.78
C ASN A 188 -23.57 5.68 13.64
N ARG A 189 -24.20 6.85 13.80
CA ARG A 189 -24.04 8.01 12.89
C ARG A 189 -22.59 8.51 12.86
N GLN A 190 -21.91 8.61 14.00
CA GLN A 190 -20.49 8.96 14.04
C GLN A 190 -19.63 7.91 13.30
N LEU A 191 -19.89 6.62 13.51
CA LEU A 191 -19.20 5.54 12.81
C LEU A 191 -19.39 5.64 11.30
N GLN A 192 -20.62 5.86 10.84
CA GLN A 192 -20.93 6.03 9.42
C GLN A 192 -20.17 7.22 8.80
N LEU A 193 -20.12 8.38 9.47
CA LEU A 193 -19.36 9.54 8.99
C LEU A 193 -17.85 9.30 8.91
N GLN A 194 -17.28 8.47 9.80
CA GLN A 194 -15.87 8.06 9.72
C GLN A 194 -15.65 7.02 8.60
N PHE A 195 -16.58 6.08 8.45
CA PHE A 195 -16.58 5.07 7.40
C PHE A 195 -16.62 5.68 6.00
N GLU A 196 -17.45 6.70 5.78
CA GLU A 196 -17.52 7.44 4.51
C GLU A 196 -16.19 8.11 4.14
N ARG A 197 -15.41 8.57 5.13
CA ARG A 197 -14.07 9.12 4.90
C ARG A 197 -13.06 8.05 4.48
N LEU A 198 -13.14 6.86 5.07
CA LEU A 198 -12.35 5.69 4.64
C LEU A 198 -12.68 5.31 3.19
N VAL A 199 -13.97 5.23 2.86
CA VAL A 199 -14.46 4.96 1.50
C VAL A 199 -13.91 5.97 0.48
N VAL A 200 -14.02 7.27 0.78
CA VAL A 200 -13.49 8.34 -0.08
C VAL A 200 -11.97 8.20 -0.28
N LEU A 201 -11.22 7.99 0.81
CA LEU A 201 -9.77 7.82 0.77
C LEU A 201 -9.37 6.62 -0.11
N ASP A 202 -9.87 5.43 0.22
CA ASP A 202 -9.52 4.19 -0.47
C ASP A 202 -9.91 4.19 -1.95
N TYR A 203 -11.04 4.82 -2.29
CA TYR A 203 -11.50 4.88 -3.67
C TYR A 203 -10.61 5.80 -4.51
N ILE A 204 -10.28 7.00 -4.02
CA ILE A 204 -9.41 7.97 -4.74
C ILE A 204 -8.03 7.36 -5.00
N ILE A 205 -7.36 6.84 -3.97
CA ILE A 205 -6.02 6.26 -4.10
C ILE A 205 -6.04 4.87 -4.79
N ARG A 206 -7.23 4.34 -5.06
CA ARG A 206 -7.50 2.95 -5.46
C ARG A 206 -6.66 1.95 -4.68
N ASN A 207 -6.88 1.90 -3.37
CA ASN A 207 -6.26 0.89 -2.52
C ASN A 207 -6.59 -0.52 -3.04
N THR A 208 -5.59 -1.40 -3.10
CA THR A 208 -5.73 -2.79 -3.56
C THR A 208 -5.73 -3.80 -2.42
N ASP A 209 -5.44 -3.40 -1.19
CA ASP A 209 -5.29 -4.30 -0.03
C ASP A 209 -6.00 -3.81 1.24
N ARG A 210 -7.22 -3.26 1.10
CA ARG A 210 -8.06 -2.88 2.25
C ARG A 210 -8.91 -4.06 2.73
N GLY A 211 -8.35 -4.91 3.59
CA GLY A 211 -9.10 -5.82 4.46
C GLY A 211 -9.79 -5.10 5.64
N ASN A 212 -10.58 -5.82 6.45
CA ASN A 212 -11.26 -5.28 7.66
C ASN A 212 -10.40 -5.36 8.95
N ASP A 213 -9.22 -5.93 8.81
CA ASP A 213 -8.05 -5.87 9.69
C ASP A 213 -7.21 -4.60 9.43
N ASN A 214 -7.06 -4.21 8.15
CA ASN A 214 -6.25 -3.06 7.72
C ASN A 214 -6.87 -1.67 8.00
N TRP A 215 -7.94 -1.58 8.77
CA TRP A 215 -8.41 -0.32 9.36
C TRP A 215 -8.91 -0.58 10.78
N LEU A 216 -8.66 0.37 11.66
CA LEU A 216 -8.88 0.21 13.09
C LEU A 216 -10.02 1.10 13.58
N LEU A 217 -10.72 0.64 14.61
CA LEU A 217 -11.71 1.39 15.37
C LEU A 217 -11.29 1.53 16.84
N LYS A 218 -11.48 2.72 17.38
CA LYS A 218 -11.45 3.02 18.81
C LYS A 218 -12.86 3.41 19.23
N TYR A 219 -13.42 2.69 20.19
CA TYR A 219 -14.74 2.95 20.75
C TYR A 219 -14.62 3.07 22.26
N ASP A 220 -14.66 4.31 22.74
CA ASP A 220 -14.56 4.63 24.16
C ASP A 220 -15.98 4.64 24.75
N CYS A 221 -16.44 3.48 25.22
CA CYS A 221 -17.74 3.34 25.87
C CYS A 221 -17.64 3.77 27.35
N PRO A 222 -18.39 4.79 27.80
CA PRO A 222 -18.44 5.21 29.20
C PRO A 222 -19.34 4.27 30.01
N MET A 223 -18.89 3.02 30.20
CA MET A 223 -19.45 2.16 31.23
C MET A 223 -18.81 2.51 32.57
N ASP A 224 -19.65 2.77 33.58
CA ASP A 224 -19.21 3.15 34.92
C ASP A 224 -18.16 2.18 35.49
N PRO A 225 -16.96 2.65 35.87
CA PRO A 225 -16.12 1.88 36.75
C PRO A 225 -16.83 1.81 38.11
N VAL A 226 -17.08 0.59 38.58
CA VAL A 226 -17.80 0.30 39.82
C VAL A 226 -17.26 1.12 41.00
N GLY A 227 -18.01 2.14 41.41
CA GLY A 227 -17.86 2.83 42.69
C GLY A 227 -17.30 4.25 42.63
N ASN A 228 -18.17 5.23 42.39
CA ASN A 228 -18.35 6.28 43.39
C ASN A 228 -19.78 6.85 43.38
N ARG A 229 -20.51 6.73 44.49
CA ARG A 229 -21.82 7.36 44.68
C ARG A 229 -21.65 8.65 45.48
N ASP A 230 -21.01 9.64 44.88
CA ASP A 230 -20.99 11.00 45.42
C ASP A 230 -21.56 11.99 44.41
N THR A 231 -22.34 12.93 44.93
CA THR A 231 -23.20 13.83 44.17
C THR A 231 -22.40 14.96 43.53
N ASP A 232 -22.31 14.92 42.21
CA ASP A 232 -22.42 16.12 41.36
C ASP A 232 -22.94 15.70 39.99
N TRP A 233 -23.45 16.64 39.18
CA TRP A 233 -24.05 16.33 37.87
C TRP A 233 -23.01 15.72 36.91
N VAL A 234 -22.94 14.40 36.87
CA VAL A 234 -22.05 13.66 35.95
C VAL A 234 -22.50 13.93 34.52
N VAL A 235 -21.77 14.79 33.82
CA VAL A 235 -21.88 14.96 32.37
C VAL A 235 -21.45 13.64 31.75
N VAL A 236 -22.42 12.80 31.42
CA VAL A 236 -22.21 11.59 30.62
C VAL A 236 -21.65 12.05 29.29
N LYS A 237 -20.32 11.91 29.11
CA LYS A 237 -19.68 12.17 27.82
C LYS A 237 -20.27 11.20 26.82
N ASP A 238 -20.83 11.73 25.73
CA ASP A 238 -21.32 10.87 24.65
C ASP A 238 -20.20 9.91 24.19
N PRO A 239 -20.49 8.60 24.04
CA PRO A 239 -19.51 7.63 23.59
C PRO A 239 -18.93 8.02 22.23
N ILE A 240 -17.60 8.19 22.17
CA ILE A 240 -16.88 8.63 20.99
C ILE A 240 -16.35 7.40 20.24
N ILE A 241 -16.59 7.38 18.92
CA ILE A 241 -16.01 6.39 18.02
C ILE A 241 -15.08 7.07 16.99
N LYS A 242 -13.89 6.49 16.79
CA LYS A 242 -12.88 6.98 15.84
C LYS A 242 -12.36 5.85 14.97
N LEU A 243 -11.99 6.19 13.74
CA LEU A 243 -11.45 5.29 12.73
C LEU A 243 -10.01 5.70 12.37
N ALA A 244 -9.12 4.73 12.23
CA ALA A 244 -7.76 4.94 11.72
C ALA A 244 -7.50 4.04 10.49
N ALA A 245 -7.25 4.66 9.33
CA ALA A 245 -6.87 3.98 8.10
C ALA A 245 -5.35 3.72 8.10
N ILE A 246 -4.94 2.52 8.52
CA ILE A 246 -3.53 2.10 8.55
C ILE A 246 -3.14 1.37 7.25
N ASP A 247 -1.91 0.88 7.15
CA ASP A 247 -1.37 0.08 6.04
C ASP A 247 -1.87 0.49 4.63
N ASN A 248 -1.45 1.68 4.21
CA ASN A 248 -1.80 2.25 2.91
C ASN A 248 -0.74 1.93 1.83
N GLY A 249 0.09 0.90 2.04
CA GLY A 249 1.28 0.62 1.22
C GLY A 249 1.00 0.10 -0.18
N LEU A 250 -0.20 -0.45 -0.43
CA LEU A 250 -0.62 -1.04 -1.72
C LEU A 250 -1.74 -0.21 -2.37
N ALA A 251 -1.40 1.05 -2.68
CA ALA A 251 -2.27 2.02 -3.35
C ALA A 251 -1.59 2.63 -4.59
N PHE A 252 -2.28 3.55 -5.27
CA PHE A 252 -1.84 4.23 -6.50
C PHE A 252 -1.39 3.28 -7.63
N PRO A 253 -2.25 2.34 -8.09
CA PRO A 253 -1.89 1.39 -9.12
C PRO A 253 -1.74 2.04 -10.50
N LEU A 254 -0.83 1.49 -11.33
CA LEU A 254 -0.55 1.95 -12.70
C LEU A 254 -1.69 1.72 -13.71
N LYS A 255 -2.66 0.86 -13.36
CA LYS A 255 -3.87 0.56 -14.13
C LYS A 255 -4.91 -0.04 -13.19
N HIS A 256 -6.17 -0.06 -13.60
CA HIS A 256 -7.17 -0.90 -12.93
C HIS A 256 -6.79 -2.39 -13.07
N PRO A 257 -7.06 -3.23 -12.05
CA PRO A 257 -6.85 -4.67 -12.14
C PRO A 257 -7.57 -5.31 -13.34
N ASP A 258 -6.93 -6.28 -14.00
CA ASP A 258 -7.51 -6.98 -15.15
C ASP A 258 -8.75 -7.82 -14.77
N SER A 259 -8.79 -8.27 -13.51
CA SER A 259 -9.97 -8.86 -12.88
C SER A 259 -10.40 -8.01 -11.69
N TRP A 260 -11.63 -7.49 -11.74
CA TRP A 260 -12.22 -6.69 -10.66
C TRP A 260 -12.33 -7.46 -9.33
N ARG A 261 -12.34 -8.80 -9.37
CA ARG A 261 -12.38 -9.68 -8.19
C ARG A 261 -11.02 -9.88 -7.50
N ALA A 262 -9.92 -9.51 -8.14
CA ALA A 262 -8.58 -9.77 -7.60
C ALA A 262 -8.21 -8.84 -6.43
N TYR A 263 -8.72 -7.61 -6.43
CA TYR A 263 -8.42 -6.59 -5.41
C TYR A 263 -9.69 -5.80 -5.06
N PRO A 264 -10.65 -6.43 -4.36
CA PRO A 264 -11.88 -5.78 -3.94
C PRO A 264 -11.64 -4.85 -2.75
N PHE A 265 -12.57 -3.92 -2.51
CA PHE A 265 -12.64 -3.20 -1.24
C PHE A 265 -13.46 -4.04 -0.25
N TYR A 266 -12.84 -4.62 0.79
CA TYR A 266 -13.55 -5.55 1.67
C TYR A 266 -14.70 -4.90 2.45
N TRP A 267 -14.58 -3.60 2.73
CA TRP A 267 -15.66 -2.82 3.34
C TRP A 267 -16.94 -2.76 2.50
N ALA A 268 -16.89 -3.05 1.18
CA ALA A 268 -18.07 -2.98 0.31
C ALA A 268 -19.14 -4.04 0.62
N TRP A 269 -18.77 -5.13 1.32
CA TRP A 269 -19.71 -6.16 1.76
C TRP A 269 -20.43 -5.83 3.09
N LEU A 270 -19.97 -4.80 3.82
CA LEU A 270 -20.54 -4.41 5.10
C LEU A 270 -21.91 -3.74 4.94
N SER A 271 -22.72 -3.76 6.01
CA SER A 271 -24.03 -3.09 6.03
C SER A 271 -23.90 -1.58 5.84
N GLN A 272 -22.85 -0.97 6.40
CA GLN A 272 -22.51 0.46 6.26
C GLN A 272 -22.30 0.89 4.79
N ALA A 273 -21.85 -0.01 3.91
CA ALA A 273 -21.68 0.28 2.48
C ALA A 273 -23.01 0.33 1.70
N LYS A 274 -24.12 -0.08 2.32
CA LYS A 274 -25.48 0.00 1.75
C LYS A 274 -26.21 1.30 2.13
N VAL A 275 -25.63 2.12 3.01
CA VAL A 275 -26.15 3.44 3.39
C VAL A 275 -25.74 4.48 2.31
N PRO A 276 -26.63 5.38 1.86
CA PRO A 276 -26.26 6.48 0.96
C PRO A 276 -25.25 7.43 1.59
N PHE A 277 -24.37 8.05 0.78
CA PHE A 277 -23.44 9.05 1.28
C PHE A 277 -24.17 10.24 1.94
N SER A 278 -23.76 10.58 3.16
CA SER A 278 -24.30 11.68 3.96
C SER A 278 -24.18 13.05 3.27
N GLN A 279 -24.93 14.04 3.77
CA GLN A 279 -24.79 15.40 3.29
C GLN A 279 -23.43 16.00 3.71
N GLU A 280 -22.94 15.66 4.90
CA GLU A 280 -21.67 16.13 5.43
C GLU A 280 -20.46 15.69 4.60
N ILE A 281 -20.40 14.43 4.15
CA ILE A 281 -19.29 13.98 3.30
C ILE A 281 -19.36 14.62 1.91
N ARG A 282 -20.58 14.84 1.38
CA ARG A 282 -20.79 15.52 0.09
C ARG A 282 -20.31 16.98 0.17
N GLU A 283 -20.70 17.72 1.20
CA GLU A 283 -20.29 19.12 1.41
C GLU A 283 -18.79 19.26 1.71
N LEU A 284 -18.19 18.30 2.42
CA LEU A 284 -16.75 18.30 2.73
C LEU A 284 -15.85 18.02 1.51
N VAL A 285 -16.29 17.14 0.61
CA VAL A 285 -15.44 16.53 -0.43
C VAL A 285 -15.79 17.02 -1.83
N LEU A 286 -17.07 17.17 -2.16
CA LEU A 286 -17.51 17.48 -3.53
C LEU A 286 -17.01 18.85 -4.05
N PRO A 287 -16.95 19.94 -3.26
CA PRO A 287 -16.40 21.21 -3.72
C PRO A 287 -14.92 21.11 -4.11
N LYS A 288 -14.15 20.29 -3.38
CA LYS A 288 -12.72 20.06 -3.65
C LYS A 288 -12.53 19.22 -4.91
N LEU A 289 -13.19 18.07 -4.97
CA LEU A 289 -13.03 17.15 -6.10
C LEU A 289 -13.68 17.62 -7.42
N SER A 290 -14.55 18.63 -7.36
CA SER A 290 -15.13 19.26 -8.56
C SER A 290 -14.33 20.46 -9.06
N ASP A 291 -13.37 20.98 -8.29
CA ASP A 291 -12.49 22.08 -8.70
C ASP A 291 -11.26 21.55 -9.44
N PRO A 292 -11.06 21.89 -10.73
CA PRO A 292 -9.88 21.47 -11.47
C PRO A 292 -8.56 21.95 -10.87
N ASN A 293 -8.56 23.10 -10.16
CA ASN A 293 -7.34 23.64 -9.55
C ASN A 293 -6.90 22.76 -8.38
N PHE A 294 -7.79 22.46 -7.43
CA PHE A 294 -7.51 21.51 -6.35
C PHE A 294 -7.00 20.14 -6.85
N ILE A 295 -7.55 19.61 -7.95
CA ILE A 295 -7.07 18.36 -8.55
C ILE A 295 -5.65 18.50 -9.12
N LYS A 296 -5.36 19.62 -9.79
CA LYS A 296 -4.02 19.91 -10.32
C LYS A 296 -3.00 20.09 -9.19
N ASP A 297 -3.35 20.81 -8.14
CA ASP A 297 -2.47 21.03 -6.98
C ASP A 297 -2.17 19.70 -6.27
N LEU A 298 -3.17 18.84 -6.08
CA LEU A 298 -3.00 17.48 -5.55
C LEU A 298 -2.07 16.61 -6.43
N GLU A 299 -2.14 16.74 -7.75
CA GLU A 299 -1.23 16.04 -8.66
C GLU A 299 0.21 16.59 -8.58
N GLU A 300 0.38 17.90 -8.40
CA GLU A 300 1.68 18.52 -8.20
C GLU A 300 2.30 18.09 -6.85
N ASP A 301 1.52 18.05 -5.76
CA ASP A 301 1.95 17.51 -4.46
C ASP A 301 2.38 16.04 -4.55
N LEU A 302 1.59 15.19 -5.22
CA LEU A 302 1.92 13.79 -5.44
C LEU A 302 3.17 13.62 -6.33
N TYR A 303 3.37 14.50 -7.32
CA TYR A 303 4.57 14.50 -8.15
C TYR A 303 5.82 14.86 -7.33
N GLU A 304 5.73 15.91 -6.52
CA GLU A 304 6.81 16.35 -5.61
C GLU A 304 7.16 15.29 -4.55
N LEU A 305 6.19 14.49 -4.11
CA LEU A 305 6.42 13.35 -3.24
C LEU A 305 7.05 12.16 -3.98
N PHE A 306 6.47 11.72 -5.09
CA PHE A 306 6.86 10.47 -5.76
C PHE A 306 8.23 10.61 -6.47
N LYS A 307 8.59 11.80 -6.96
CA LYS A 307 9.90 12.04 -7.59
C LYS A 307 11.10 11.90 -6.64
N LYS A 308 10.86 11.76 -5.33
CA LYS A 308 11.91 11.50 -4.33
C LYS A 308 12.45 10.07 -4.43
N ASP A 309 11.72 9.14 -5.06
CA ASP A 309 12.21 7.79 -5.30
C ASP A 309 13.26 7.75 -6.43
N PRO A 310 14.43 7.11 -6.24
CA PRO A 310 15.47 7.02 -7.28
C PRO A 310 15.07 6.25 -8.54
N GLY A 311 14.03 5.41 -8.47
CA GLY A 311 13.46 4.66 -9.59
C GLY A 311 12.21 5.30 -10.20
N PHE A 312 11.86 6.52 -9.82
CA PHE A 312 10.69 7.24 -10.32
C PHE A 312 10.69 7.36 -11.86
N ASP A 313 9.65 6.83 -12.50
CA ASP A 313 9.37 7.04 -13.91
C ASP A 313 8.16 7.95 -14.10
N ARG A 314 8.35 9.03 -14.86
CA ARG A 314 7.28 9.99 -15.17
C ARG A 314 6.17 9.38 -16.03
N GLY A 315 6.48 8.37 -16.85
CA GLY A 315 5.47 7.64 -17.63
C GLY A 315 4.52 6.82 -16.74
N GLN A 316 5.09 6.13 -15.76
CA GLN A 316 4.35 5.42 -14.70
C GLN A 316 3.49 6.38 -13.88
N PHE A 317 4.05 7.49 -13.40
CA PHE A 317 3.30 8.51 -12.64
C PHE A 317 2.05 9.01 -13.38
N HIS A 318 2.19 9.36 -14.66
CA HIS A 318 1.05 9.80 -15.48
C HIS A 318 -0.07 8.75 -15.57
N ARG A 319 0.27 7.45 -15.52
CA ARG A 319 -0.73 6.38 -15.50
C ARG A 319 -1.41 6.24 -14.13
N GLN A 320 -0.67 6.40 -13.02
CA GLN A 320 -1.26 6.43 -11.67
C GLN A 320 -2.26 7.59 -11.54
N VAL A 321 -1.88 8.78 -12.01
CA VAL A 321 -2.75 9.96 -12.04
C VAL A 321 -3.98 9.75 -12.93
N ALA A 322 -3.82 9.13 -14.10
CA ALA A 322 -4.96 8.86 -15.00
C ALA A 322 -5.98 7.87 -14.38
N VAL A 323 -5.52 6.91 -13.58
CA VAL A 323 -6.39 6.05 -12.75
C VAL A 323 -7.06 6.86 -11.64
N MET A 324 -6.29 7.65 -10.87
CA MET A 324 -6.81 8.48 -9.77
C MET A 324 -7.91 9.43 -10.25
N ARG A 325 -7.70 10.14 -11.36
CA ARG A 325 -8.72 11.00 -11.99
C ARG A 325 -9.99 10.26 -12.39
N GLY A 326 -9.85 9.02 -12.88
CA GLY A 326 -10.99 8.16 -13.19
C GLY A 326 -11.80 7.78 -11.95
N GLN A 327 -11.14 7.54 -10.82
CA GLN A 327 -11.81 7.34 -9.53
C GLN A 327 -12.50 8.61 -9.05
N ILE A 328 -11.82 9.76 -9.12
CA ILE A 328 -12.36 11.05 -8.72
C ILE A 328 -13.61 11.39 -9.55
N LEU A 329 -13.61 11.13 -10.86
CA LEU A 329 -14.76 11.31 -11.75
C LEU A 329 -15.96 10.46 -11.30
N ASN A 330 -15.75 9.16 -11.08
CA ASN A 330 -16.80 8.25 -10.60
C ASN A 330 -17.34 8.66 -9.21
N LEU A 331 -16.44 9.03 -8.29
CA LEU A 331 -16.79 9.47 -6.94
C LEU A 331 -17.61 10.77 -6.96
N CYS A 332 -17.20 11.77 -7.74
CA CYS A 332 -17.96 13.00 -7.95
C CYS A 332 -19.38 12.72 -8.47
N GLN A 333 -19.53 11.79 -9.42
CA GLN A 333 -20.86 11.42 -9.93
C GLN A 333 -21.69 10.66 -8.88
N ALA A 334 -21.09 9.73 -8.12
CA ALA A 334 -21.76 9.02 -7.05
C ALA A 334 -22.24 9.95 -5.91
N LEU A 335 -21.40 10.93 -5.52
CA LEU A 335 -21.74 11.95 -4.53
C LEU A 335 -22.82 12.91 -5.04
N LYS A 336 -22.81 13.31 -6.32
CA LYS A 336 -23.89 14.13 -6.91
C LYS A 336 -25.23 13.40 -6.86
N ASP A 337 -25.25 12.14 -7.30
CA ASP A 337 -26.44 11.31 -7.41
C ASP A 337 -26.95 10.73 -6.08
N GLY A 338 -26.24 10.94 -4.96
CA GLY A 338 -26.62 10.38 -3.65
C GLY A 338 -26.52 8.86 -3.56
N LYS A 339 -25.55 8.25 -4.27
CA LYS A 339 -25.33 6.80 -4.27
C LYS A 339 -24.78 6.29 -2.92
N THR A 340 -24.79 4.97 -2.75
CA THR A 340 -24.11 4.27 -1.64
C THR A 340 -22.65 3.92 -2.00
N PRO A 341 -21.77 3.66 -1.01
CA PRO A 341 -20.44 3.10 -1.26
C PRO A 341 -20.45 1.80 -2.09
N LEU A 342 -21.42 0.91 -1.87
CA LEU A 342 -21.59 -0.31 -2.67
C LEU A 342 -21.93 -0.01 -4.14
N GLN A 343 -22.78 0.98 -4.39
CA GLN A 343 -23.10 1.40 -5.76
C GLN A 343 -21.92 2.10 -6.45
N LEU A 344 -21.09 2.84 -5.70
CA LEU A 344 -19.85 3.45 -6.21
C LEU A 344 -18.85 2.41 -6.70
N VAL A 345 -18.61 1.33 -5.95
CA VAL A 345 -17.69 0.24 -6.38
C VAL A 345 -18.27 -0.63 -7.49
N GLN A 346 -19.57 -0.52 -7.76
CA GLN A 346 -20.24 -1.14 -8.91
C GLN A 346 -20.12 -0.31 -10.20
N MET A 347 -19.68 0.94 -10.13
CA MET A 347 -19.48 1.78 -11.31
C MET A 347 -18.33 1.21 -12.19
N PRO A 348 -18.45 1.24 -13.53
CA PRO A 348 -17.38 0.79 -14.41
C PRO A 348 -16.08 1.57 -14.15
N PRO A 349 -14.90 0.90 -14.11
CA PRO A 349 -13.63 1.59 -14.00
C PRO A 349 -13.37 2.50 -15.20
N VAL A 350 -13.03 3.76 -14.92
CA VAL A 350 -12.67 4.78 -15.91
C VAL A 350 -11.20 5.13 -15.76
N ILE A 351 -10.53 5.48 -16.87
CA ILE A 351 -9.21 6.11 -16.88
C ILE A 351 -9.35 7.44 -17.62
N VAL A 352 -8.78 8.51 -17.08
CA VAL A 352 -8.87 9.87 -17.63
C VAL A 352 -7.46 10.40 -17.91
N GLU A 353 -7.07 10.35 -19.18
CA GLU A 353 -5.75 10.81 -19.64
C GLU A 353 -5.81 12.29 -20.06
N THR A 354 -4.80 13.09 -19.69
CA THR A 354 -4.60 14.40 -20.34
C THR A 354 -3.98 14.16 -21.70
N ALA A 355 -4.71 14.48 -22.77
CA ALA A 355 -4.14 14.53 -24.09
C ALA A 355 -3.13 15.68 -24.15
N ARG A 356 -1.91 15.39 -24.62
CA ARG A 356 -0.90 16.43 -24.84
C ARG A 356 -1.37 17.32 -25.98
N ALA A 357 -1.87 18.51 -25.65
CA ALA A 357 -2.08 19.55 -26.65
C ALA A 357 -0.75 19.82 -27.39
N PRO A 358 -0.74 19.92 -28.74
CA PRO A 358 0.41 20.46 -29.44
C PRO A 358 0.67 21.89 -28.93
N GLN A 359 1.95 22.31 -28.90
CA GLN A 359 2.51 23.42 -28.09
C GLN A 359 1.99 24.86 -28.39
N ARG A 360 0.76 25.04 -28.88
CA ARG A 360 0.14 26.33 -29.23
C ARG A 360 -1.30 26.52 -28.74
N ALA A 361 -1.86 25.58 -27.98
CA ALA A 361 -3.17 25.72 -27.36
C ALA A 361 -3.05 25.68 -25.83
N ASN A 362 -3.48 26.75 -25.16
CA ASN A 362 -3.43 26.89 -23.69
C ASN A 362 -4.63 26.19 -23.01
N SER A 363 -5.01 25.02 -23.54
CA SER A 363 -6.20 24.26 -23.18
C SER A 363 -5.87 22.78 -23.10
N GLU A 364 -5.88 22.21 -21.90
CA GLU A 364 -5.77 20.77 -21.70
C GLU A 364 -7.04 20.08 -22.18
N SER A 365 -6.90 19.09 -23.06
CA SER A 365 -8.00 18.22 -23.46
C SER A 365 -7.91 16.89 -22.71
N TYR A 366 -9.02 16.44 -22.15
CA TYR A 366 -9.10 15.20 -21.37
C TYR A 366 -9.77 14.11 -22.21
N THR A 367 -9.14 12.92 -22.26
CA THR A 367 -9.68 11.74 -22.94
C THR A 367 -10.10 10.71 -21.91
N GLN A 368 -11.38 10.33 -21.94
CA GLN A 368 -11.95 9.32 -21.05
C GLN A 368 -11.97 7.96 -21.75
N SER A 369 -11.56 6.91 -21.04
CA SER A 369 -11.65 5.53 -21.52
C SER A 369 -12.28 4.62 -20.45
N PHE A 370 -13.12 3.67 -20.90
CA PHE A 370 -13.88 2.77 -20.04
C PHE A 370 -13.37 1.34 -20.17
N GLN A 371 -13.12 0.66 -19.06
CA GLN A 371 -12.84 -0.78 -19.08
C GLN A 371 -14.16 -1.54 -19.28
N SER A 372 -14.28 -2.29 -20.38
CA SER A 372 -15.57 -2.74 -20.97
C SER A 372 -16.31 -3.87 -20.24
N ARG A 373 -16.06 -4.09 -18.93
CA ARG A 373 -16.71 -5.13 -18.13
C ARG A 373 -17.30 -4.54 -16.85
N ARG A 374 -18.64 -4.55 -16.75
CA ARG A 374 -19.35 -4.22 -15.50
C ARG A 374 -19.01 -5.27 -14.42
N PRO A 375 -18.73 -4.87 -13.17
CA PRO A 375 -18.54 -5.81 -12.08
C PRO A 375 -19.86 -6.54 -11.76
N PHE A 376 -19.85 -7.87 -11.86
CA PHE A 376 -21.05 -8.71 -11.73
C PHE A 376 -21.08 -9.39 -10.36
N PHE A 377 -21.78 -8.76 -9.41
CA PHE A 377 -21.99 -9.28 -8.06
C PHE A 377 -23.12 -10.32 -8.04
N THR A 378 -22.76 -11.60 -8.23
CA THR A 378 -23.65 -12.72 -7.91
C THR A 378 -23.49 -13.06 -6.43
N TRP A 379 -24.57 -12.97 -5.66
CA TRP A 379 -24.65 -13.59 -4.34
C TRP A 379 -24.69 -15.13 -4.50
N TRP A 380 -23.98 -15.83 -3.62
CA TRP A 380 -24.01 -17.28 -3.45
C TRP A 380 -24.27 -17.57 -1.98
#